data_AF-A0A022MBM6-F1
#
_entry.id   AF-A0A022MBM6-F1
#
_cell.length_a   1.000
_cell.length_b   1.000
_cell.length_c   1.000
_cell.angle_alpha   90.00
_cell.angle_beta   90.00
_cell.angle_gamma   90.00
#
_symmetry.space_group_name_H-M   'P 1'
#
loop_
_entity.id
_entity.type
_entity.pdbx_description
1 polymer ?
#
loop_
_entity_poly.entity_id
_entity_poly.type
_entity_poly.pdbx_seq_one_letter_code
_entity_poly.pdbx_strand_id
1 'polypeptide(L)'
;MFFRRTVAAAAATAGLAGTGLLAGAAPASAGVLPPTPADAIRITNYNSGKCLEIADWRTDNGAPARQWDCTGGDNQLWYVTNSSGIGTTLVNKNSGKCLEIADWRTDNGAPARQWDCTGNRNQEWNYDHAVILGSGAASYLKGLSNRNSGKCVVIQGAQNGSPAFQYSCTVQSYADQWWYDDRVLPG
;
A
#
# COMPACT_ATOMS: atom_id res chain seq x y z
N MET A 1 81.53 4.02 -52.19
CA MET A 1 82.12 2.77 -51.65
C MET A 1 80.96 1.90 -51.17
N PHE A 2 80.99 0.60 -51.52
CA PHE A 2 80.02 -0.46 -51.21
C PHE A 2 79.58 -0.49 -49.73
N PHE A 3 78.40 -1.01 -49.32
CA PHE A 3 78.06 -2.45 -49.33
C PHE A 3 76.58 -2.71 -48.96
N ARG A 4 76.00 -3.76 -49.57
CA ARG A 4 74.71 -4.40 -49.20
C ARG A 4 74.83 -5.17 -47.87
N ARG A 5 73.71 -5.40 -47.15
CA ARG A 5 73.19 -6.75 -46.78
C ARG A 5 71.96 -6.75 -45.86
N THR A 6 71.08 -7.71 -46.16
CA THR A 6 69.89 -8.24 -45.47
C THR A 6 70.20 -9.10 -44.25
N VAL A 7 69.33 -9.17 -43.21
CA VAL A 7 69.05 -10.32 -42.32
C VAL A 7 67.67 -10.05 -41.64
N ALA A 8 66.59 -10.83 -41.87
CA ALA A 8 66.12 -12.11 -41.28
C ALA A 8 65.57 -12.05 -39.83
N ALA A 9 64.46 -12.76 -39.64
CA ALA A 9 63.53 -12.73 -38.50
C ALA A 9 64.02 -13.47 -37.24
N ALA A 10 63.41 -13.14 -36.09
CA ALA A 10 63.39 -14.00 -34.91
C ALA A 10 62.01 -13.90 -34.22
N ALA A 11 61.35 -15.05 -34.08
CA ALA A 11 60.17 -15.22 -33.24
C ALA A 11 60.61 -15.47 -31.80
N ALA A 12 59.94 -14.84 -30.84
CA ALA A 12 60.05 -15.17 -29.42
C ALA A 12 58.65 -15.16 -28.80
N THR A 13 58.19 -16.35 -28.42
CA THR A 13 57.02 -16.59 -27.59
C THR A 13 57.34 -16.28 -26.13
N ALA A 14 56.53 -15.45 -25.48
CA ALA A 14 56.46 -15.36 -24.02
C ALA A 14 55.02 -15.02 -23.63
N GLY A 15 54.29 -16.01 -23.10
CA GLY A 15 53.07 -15.77 -22.35
C GLY A 15 53.40 -15.40 -20.90
N LEU A 16 52.50 -14.66 -20.26
CA LEU A 16 52.13 -14.80 -18.84
C LEU A 16 50.98 -13.83 -18.47
N ALA A 17 49.95 -14.44 -17.86
CA ALA A 17 49.02 -13.90 -16.87
C ALA A 17 48.23 -12.61 -17.17
N GLY A 18 47.09 -12.74 -17.85
CA GLY A 18 46.00 -11.78 -17.77
C GLY A 18 45.19 -11.99 -16.49
N THR A 19 45.26 -11.02 -15.59
CA THR A 19 44.41 -10.90 -14.39
C THR A 19 42.94 -10.74 -14.77
N GLY A 20 42.08 -11.29 -13.91
CA GLY A 20 40.67 -11.51 -14.18
C GLY A 20 39.80 -10.26 -14.35
N LEU A 21 38.68 -10.49 -15.03
CA LEU A 21 37.43 -9.79 -14.80
C LEU A 21 36.37 -10.88 -14.64
N LEU A 22 36.02 -11.19 -13.39
CA LEU A 22 34.74 -11.80 -13.11
C LEU A 22 33.70 -10.78 -13.58
N ALA A 23 32.98 -11.09 -14.66
CA ALA A 23 31.76 -10.40 -15.00
C ALA A 23 30.78 -10.65 -13.85
N GLY A 24 30.76 -9.73 -12.87
CA GLY A 24 29.74 -9.73 -11.83
C GLY A 24 28.39 -9.59 -12.53
N ALA A 25 27.55 -10.60 -12.40
CA ALA A 25 26.14 -10.44 -12.70
C ALA A 25 25.63 -9.27 -11.85
N ALA A 26 25.14 -8.22 -12.49
CA ALA A 26 24.43 -7.16 -11.80
C ALA A 26 23.28 -7.80 -11.00
N PRO A 27 23.02 -7.40 -9.75
CA PRO A 27 21.84 -7.87 -9.06
C PRO A 27 20.62 -7.41 -9.89
N ALA A 28 19.76 -8.35 -10.27
CA ALA A 28 18.44 -8.02 -10.77
C ALA A 28 17.79 -7.14 -9.69
N SER A 29 17.42 -5.91 -10.06
CA SER A 29 16.63 -5.06 -9.17
C SER A 29 15.37 -5.85 -8.82
N ALA A 30 15.14 -6.06 -7.53
CA ALA A 30 13.96 -6.73 -7.02
C ALA A 30 12.75 -5.86 -7.35
N GLY A 31 12.23 -5.99 -8.57
CA GLY A 31 10.91 -5.51 -8.93
C GLY A 31 9.92 -6.20 -8.01
N VAL A 32 9.22 -5.43 -7.21
CA VAL A 32 8.09 -5.90 -6.41
C VAL A 32 7.15 -6.64 -7.37
N LEU A 33 6.97 -7.94 -7.17
CA LEU A 33 5.99 -8.72 -7.94
C LEU A 33 4.62 -8.04 -7.77
N PRO A 34 3.81 -7.90 -8.84
CA PRO A 34 2.44 -7.43 -8.67
C PRO A 34 1.73 -8.38 -7.69
N PRO A 35 1.03 -7.86 -6.67
CA PRO A 35 0.32 -8.70 -5.71
C PRO A 35 -0.71 -9.56 -6.44
N THR A 36 -0.82 -10.83 -6.06
CA THR A 36 -1.78 -11.75 -6.67
C THR A 36 -3.21 -11.42 -6.23
N PRO A 37 -4.24 -11.70 -7.04
CA PRO A 37 -5.64 -11.44 -6.67
C PRO A 37 -6.14 -12.12 -5.38
N ALA A 38 -5.40 -13.12 -4.88
CA ALA A 38 -5.65 -13.78 -3.61
C ALA A 38 -5.22 -12.94 -2.38
N ASP A 39 -4.58 -11.79 -2.60
CA ASP A 39 -4.02 -10.94 -1.53
C ASP A 39 -4.91 -9.73 -1.17
N ALA A 40 -6.04 -9.54 -1.86
CA ALA A 40 -6.97 -8.46 -1.54
C ALA A 40 -7.81 -8.81 -0.31
N ILE A 41 -7.90 -7.87 0.62
CA ILE A 41 -8.57 -8.07 1.91
C ILE A 41 -9.82 -7.21 2.01
N ARG A 42 -10.71 -7.63 2.89
CA ARG A 42 -11.84 -6.84 3.33
C ARG A 42 -11.48 -6.03 4.56
N ILE A 43 -11.85 -4.75 4.57
CA ILE A 43 -11.69 -3.87 5.73
C ILE A 43 -13.07 -3.60 6.31
N THR A 44 -13.33 -4.12 7.50
CA THR A 44 -14.66 -4.14 8.12
C THR A 44 -14.69 -3.22 9.33
N ASN A 45 -15.67 -2.32 9.38
CA ASN A 45 -15.87 -1.42 10.50
C ASN A 45 -16.34 -2.21 11.72
N TYR A 46 -15.70 -1.97 12.87
CA TYR A 46 -15.99 -2.70 14.10
C TYR A 46 -17.37 -2.37 14.67
N ASN A 47 -17.83 -1.11 14.57
CA ASN A 47 -19.12 -0.69 15.09
C ASN A 47 -20.30 -1.33 14.34
N SER A 48 -20.20 -1.40 13.01
CA SER A 48 -21.34 -1.79 12.16
C SER A 48 -21.24 -3.20 11.59
N GLY A 49 -20.05 -3.81 11.59
CA GLY A 49 -19.77 -5.06 10.88
C GLY A 49 -19.82 -4.92 9.36
N LYS A 50 -19.83 -3.69 8.84
CA LYS A 50 -19.95 -3.37 7.41
C LYS A 50 -18.61 -3.03 6.79
N CYS A 51 -18.53 -3.19 5.48
CA CYS A 51 -17.29 -3.11 4.74
C CYS A 51 -17.04 -1.73 4.18
N LEU A 52 -15.78 -1.28 4.26
CA LEU A 52 -15.31 -0.11 3.55
C LEU A 52 -15.34 -0.40 2.04
N GLU A 53 -16.08 0.41 1.30
CA GLU A 53 -16.22 0.26 -0.14
C GLU A 53 -16.07 1.59 -0.88
N ILE A 54 -15.83 1.49 -2.18
CA ILE A 54 -16.09 2.58 -3.11
C ILE A 54 -17.54 2.47 -3.61
N ALA A 55 -18.26 3.58 -3.48
CA ALA A 55 -19.69 3.65 -3.75
C ALA A 55 -20.02 3.28 -5.20
N ASP A 56 -21.07 2.46 -5.34
CA ASP A 56 -21.74 2.18 -6.59
C ASP A 56 -20.81 1.65 -7.70
N TRP A 57 -19.77 0.90 -7.29
CA TRP A 57 -18.77 0.29 -8.19
C TRP A 57 -18.00 1.28 -9.08
N ARG A 58 -18.03 2.57 -8.72
CA ARG A 58 -17.40 3.62 -9.51
C ARG A 58 -15.89 3.45 -9.61
N THR A 59 -15.34 3.79 -10.77
CA THR A 59 -13.90 3.69 -11.07
C THR A 59 -13.25 5.04 -11.35
N ASP A 60 -14.03 6.12 -11.32
CA ASP A 60 -13.56 7.47 -11.57
C ASP A 60 -13.00 8.15 -10.31
N ASN A 61 -12.13 9.13 -10.52
CA ASN A 61 -11.51 9.92 -9.46
C ASN A 61 -12.57 10.72 -8.69
N GLY A 62 -12.47 10.69 -7.37
CA GLY A 62 -13.39 11.37 -6.48
C GLY A 62 -14.63 10.57 -6.10
N ALA A 63 -14.77 9.32 -6.58
CA ALA A 63 -15.84 8.44 -6.11
C ALA A 63 -15.74 8.22 -4.58
N PRO A 64 -16.85 8.40 -3.84
CA PRO A 64 -16.80 8.44 -2.38
C PRO A 64 -16.56 7.05 -1.79
N ALA A 65 -15.78 7.02 -0.70
CA ALA A 65 -15.70 5.86 0.16
C ALA A 65 -16.85 5.88 1.17
N ARG A 66 -17.43 4.72 1.46
CA ARG A 66 -18.57 4.55 2.39
C ARG A 66 -18.58 3.17 3.02
N GLN A 67 -19.52 2.92 3.92
CA GLN A 67 -19.81 1.56 4.38
C GLN A 67 -21.01 0.95 3.65
N TRP A 68 -20.94 -0.36 3.46
CA TRP A 68 -22.04 -1.18 2.98
C TRP A 68 -21.94 -2.59 3.53
N ASP A 69 -23.05 -3.32 3.51
CA ASP A 69 -23.04 -4.75 3.76
C ASP A 69 -21.93 -5.44 2.95
N CYS A 70 -21.26 -6.39 3.60
CA CYS A 70 -20.14 -7.09 3.02
C CYS A 70 -20.66 -8.13 2.01
N THR A 71 -20.67 -7.75 0.73
CA THR A 71 -21.15 -8.58 -0.38
C THR A 71 -20.06 -9.43 -1.02
N GLY A 72 -18.78 -9.11 -0.75
CA GLY A 72 -17.64 -9.73 -1.40
C GLY A 72 -17.34 -9.17 -2.79
N GLY A 73 -18.01 -8.09 -3.18
CA GLY A 73 -17.72 -7.39 -4.43
C GLY A 73 -16.33 -6.78 -4.47
N ASP A 74 -15.72 -6.71 -5.64
CA ASP A 74 -14.36 -6.18 -5.82
C ASP A 74 -14.24 -4.69 -5.43
N ASN A 75 -15.35 -3.94 -5.42
CA ASN A 75 -15.38 -2.57 -4.92
C ASN A 75 -15.23 -2.46 -3.39
N GLN A 76 -15.30 -3.59 -2.67
CA GLN A 76 -15.14 -3.70 -1.21
C GLN A 76 -13.83 -4.39 -0.81
N LEU A 77 -13.00 -4.78 -1.78
CA LEU A 77 -11.74 -5.47 -1.58
C LEU A 77 -10.57 -4.53 -1.85
N TRP A 78 -9.54 -4.64 -1.01
CA TRP A 78 -8.41 -3.71 -0.98
C TRP A 78 -7.09 -4.48 -1.00
N TYR A 79 -6.23 -4.17 -1.94
CA TYR A 79 -4.83 -4.56 -1.85
C TYR A 79 -4.13 -3.64 -0.85
N VAL A 80 -3.46 -4.25 0.12
CA VAL A 80 -2.66 -3.53 1.12
C VAL A 80 -1.22 -3.56 0.70
N THR A 81 -0.76 -2.48 0.09
CA THR A 81 0.62 -2.38 -0.40
C THR A 81 1.45 -1.54 0.57
N ASN A 82 2.50 -2.16 1.12
CA ASN A 82 3.48 -1.45 1.95
C ASN A 82 4.65 -1.00 1.07
N SER A 83 5.01 0.28 1.12
CA SER A 83 6.27 0.76 0.58
C SER A 83 7.21 1.09 1.72
N SER A 84 8.46 0.61 1.65
CA SER A 84 9.49 0.90 2.65
C SER A 84 9.64 2.42 2.84
N GLY A 85 9.42 2.90 4.07
CA GLY A 85 9.43 4.34 4.41
C GLY A 85 8.16 5.12 4.02
N ILE A 86 7.30 4.58 3.15
CA ILE A 86 6.13 5.25 2.54
C ILE A 86 4.81 4.59 3.01
N GLY A 87 4.73 4.14 4.27
CA GLY A 87 3.46 3.73 4.90
C GLY A 87 2.70 2.64 4.14
N THR A 88 1.42 2.51 4.45
CA THR A 88 0.52 1.56 3.78
C THR A 88 -0.36 2.32 2.80
N THR A 89 -0.52 1.79 1.59
CA THR A 89 -1.52 2.27 0.62
C THR A 89 -2.62 1.21 0.48
N LEU A 90 -3.87 1.68 0.39
CA LEU A 90 -5.05 0.83 0.17
C LEU A 90 -5.53 1.03 -1.26
N VAL A 91 -5.32 0.03 -2.12
CA VAL A 91 -5.70 0.07 -3.54
C VAL A 91 -6.97 -0.74 -3.72
N ASN A 92 -8.04 -0.10 -4.19
CA ASN A 92 -9.30 -0.77 -4.44
C ASN A 92 -9.16 -1.79 -5.58
N LYS A 93 -9.61 -3.02 -5.37
CA LYS A 93 -9.44 -4.11 -6.33
C LYS A 93 -10.20 -3.87 -7.63
N ASN A 94 -11.39 -3.27 -7.57
CA ASN A 94 -12.21 -2.99 -8.74
C ASN A 94 -11.62 -1.87 -9.63
N SER A 95 -11.16 -0.77 -9.03
CA SER A 95 -10.73 0.41 -9.80
C SER A 95 -9.22 0.55 -10.00
N GLY A 96 -8.41 -0.15 -9.20
CA GLY A 96 -6.96 0.06 -9.13
C GLY A 96 -6.56 1.41 -8.53
N LYS A 97 -7.49 2.14 -7.90
CA LYS A 97 -7.27 3.46 -7.32
C LYS A 97 -7.07 3.40 -5.81
N CYS A 98 -6.41 4.41 -5.28
CA CYS A 98 -6.04 4.49 -3.89
C CYS A 98 -7.11 5.18 -3.04
N LEU A 99 -7.34 4.67 -1.83
CA LEU A 99 -8.08 5.40 -0.81
C LEU A 99 -7.29 6.66 -0.41
N GLU A 100 -7.95 7.80 -0.45
CA GLU A 100 -7.37 9.09 -0.08
C GLU A 100 -8.28 9.92 0.82
N ILE A 101 -7.68 10.87 1.54
CA ILE A 101 -8.39 12.04 2.03
C ILE A 101 -8.36 13.13 0.97
N ALA A 102 -9.56 13.62 0.63
CA ALA A 102 -9.78 14.57 -0.44
C ALA A 102 -8.94 15.84 -0.27
N ASP A 103 -8.29 16.25 -1.36
CA ASP A 103 -7.68 17.57 -1.51
C ASP A 103 -6.65 17.89 -0.40
N TRP A 104 -5.98 16.86 0.12
CA TRP A 104 -4.97 16.96 1.20
C TRP A 104 -5.45 17.59 2.50
N ARG A 105 -6.78 17.65 2.68
CA ARG A 105 -7.38 18.29 3.84
C ARG A 105 -6.93 17.64 5.14
N THR A 106 -6.74 18.45 6.16
CA THR A 106 -6.32 18.01 7.50
C THR A 106 -7.36 18.31 8.57
N ASP A 107 -8.50 18.89 8.20
CA ASP A 107 -9.59 19.19 9.09
C ASP A 107 -10.52 17.98 9.31
N ASN A 108 -11.27 18.03 10.40
CA ASN A 108 -12.26 17.02 10.76
C ASN A 108 -13.44 17.05 9.79
N GLY A 109 -13.93 15.87 9.38
CA GLY A 109 -15.01 15.74 8.41
C GLY A 109 -14.56 15.82 6.95
N ALA A 110 -13.25 15.94 6.69
CA ALA A 110 -12.76 15.85 5.31
C ALA A 110 -13.05 14.44 4.73
N PRO A 111 -13.64 14.37 3.53
CA PRO A 111 -14.15 13.11 3.00
C PRO A 111 -13.03 12.18 2.55
N ALA A 112 -13.25 10.88 2.73
CA ALA A 112 -12.47 9.85 2.09
C ALA A 112 -13.09 9.48 0.74
N ARG A 113 -12.24 9.27 -0.27
CA ARG A 113 -12.64 8.93 -1.65
C ARG A 113 -11.56 8.09 -2.31
N GLN A 114 -11.81 7.59 -3.51
CA GLN A 114 -10.72 7.06 -4.34
C GLN A 114 -10.13 8.13 -5.25
N TRP A 115 -8.85 7.99 -5.54
CA TRP A 115 -8.15 8.73 -6.58
C TRP A 115 -7.03 7.89 -7.16
N ASP A 116 -6.55 8.25 -8.36
CA ASP A 116 -5.35 7.66 -8.92
C ASP A 116 -4.21 7.66 -7.89
N CYS A 117 -3.47 6.56 -7.85
CA CYS A 117 -2.40 6.37 -6.89
C CYS A 117 -1.21 7.28 -7.25
N THR A 118 -0.95 8.28 -6.42
CA THR A 118 0.11 9.28 -6.65
C THR A 118 1.33 9.08 -5.75
N GLY A 119 1.25 8.18 -4.76
CA GLY A 119 2.31 8.01 -3.74
C GLY A 119 2.43 9.21 -2.80
N ASN A 120 1.32 9.92 -2.59
CA ASN A 120 1.26 11.12 -1.77
C ASN A 120 0.79 10.80 -0.35
N ARG A 121 1.23 11.59 0.65
CA ARG A 121 0.90 11.34 2.07
C ARG A 121 -0.59 11.31 2.38
N ASN A 122 -1.44 12.00 1.62
CA ASN A 122 -2.90 11.95 1.81
C ASN A 122 -3.53 10.62 1.36
N GLN A 123 -2.76 9.75 0.68
CA GLN A 123 -3.14 8.39 0.27
C GLN A 123 -2.40 7.31 1.07
N GLU A 124 -1.54 7.73 1.99
CA GLU A 124 -0.76 6.85 2.85
C GLU A 124 -1.42 6.75 4.22
N TRP A 125 -1.36 5.55 4.78
CA TRP A 125 -2.02 5.21 6.03
C TRP A 125 -1.03 4.54 6.99
N ASN A 126 -1.16 4.85 8.27
CA ASN A 126 -0.67 3.98 9.32
C ASN A 126 -1.78 2.96 9.58
N TYR A 127 -1.51 1.69 9.27
CA TYR A 127 -2.49 0.60 9.28
C TYR A 127 -2.15 -0.47 10.32
N ASP A 128 -1.61 -0.08 11.48
CA ASP A 128 -1.14 -1.04 12.49
C ASP A 128 -1.33 -0.58 13.95
N HIS A 129 -2.35 0.23 14.22
CA HIS A 129 -2.70 0.56 15.60
C HIS A 129 -3.60 -0.52 16.23
N ALA A 130 -2.98 -1.52 16.88
CA ALA A 130 -3.67 -2.41 17.81
C ALA A 130 -3.91 -1.69 19.15
N VAL A 131 -5.15 -1.63 19.63
CA VAL A 131 -5.45 -1.09 20.97
C VAL A 131 -5.59 -2.24 21.94
N ILE A 132 -4.73 -2.34 22.97
CA ILE A 132 -4.90 -3.34 24.05
C ILE A 132 -6.10 -3.02 24.94
N LEU A 133 -7.30 -3.35 24.46
CA LEU A 133 -8.51 -3.55 25.24
C LEU A 133 -8.51 -5.01 25.74
N GLY A 134 -8.11 -5.23 26.99
CA GLY A 134 -8.29 -6.47 27.76
C GLY A 134 -8.25 -7.80 26.99
N SER A 135 -7.11 -8.52 27.05
CA SER A 135 -6.88 -9.94 26.75
C SER A 135 -7.47 -10.62 25.49
N GLY A 136 -8.14 -9.94 24.56
CA GLY A 136 -8.71 -10.63 23.37
C GLY A 136 -8.99 -9.78 22.13
N ALA A 137 -9.83 -8.74 22.22
CA ALA A 137 -10.32 -8.02 21.03
C ALA A 137 -9.28 -7.08 20.40
N ALA A 138 -8.39 -6.58 21.24
CA ALA A 138 -7.34 -5.63 20.93
C ALA A 138 -6.44 -5.91 19.73
N SER A 139 -6.03 -7.17 19.62
CA SER A 139 -5.03 -7.61 18.66
C SER A 139 -5.58 -7.63 17.23
N TYR A 140 -6.91 -7.61 17.09
CA TYR A 140 -7.62 -7.71 15.81
C TYR A 140 -8.08 -6.35 15.27
N LEU A 141 -8.20 -5.35 16.14
CA LEU A 141 -8.63 -4.01 15.76
C LEU A 141 -7.44 -3.17 15.30
N LYS A 142 -7.62 -2.48 14.19
CA LYS A 142 -6.66 -1.57 13.58
C LYS A 142 -7.24 -0.17 13.53
N GLY A 143 -6.46 0.80 13.98
CA GLY A 143 -6.65 2.20 13.57
C GLY A 143 -6.14 2.39 12.14
N LEU A 144 -6.93 3.07 11.32
CA LEU A 144 -6.54 3.49 9.98
C LEU A 144 -6.35 5.01 9.98
N SER A 145 -5.13 5.48 10.25
CA SER A 145 -4.82 6.92 10.34
C SER A 145 -4.06 7.41 9.12
N ASN A 146 -4.49 8.54 8.58
CA ASN A 146 -3.88 9.15 7.41
C ASN A 146 -2.51 9.75 7.79
N ARG A 147 -1.47 9.52 7.00
CA ARG A 147 -0.11 9.99 7.33
C ARG A 147 0.10 11.49 7.07
N ASN A 148 -0.76 12.13 6.28
CA ASN A 148 -0.72 13.58 6.09
C ASN A 148 -1.31 14.33 7.28
N SER A 149 -2.49 13.91 7.76
CA SER A 149 -3.23 14.64 8.80
C SER A 149 -3.06 14.08 10.22
N GLY A 150 -2.62 12.82 10.36
CA GLY A 150 -2.62 12.09 11.63
C GLY A 150 -4.02 11.74 12.14
N LYS A 151 -5.07 11.91 11.32
CA LYS A 151 -6.46 11.66 11.67
C LYS A 151 -6.92 10.28 11.21
N CYS A 152 -7.91 9.72 11.91
CA CYS A 152 -8.42 8.37 11.69
C CYS A 152 -9.60 8.40 10.73
N VAL A 153 -9.73 7.37 9.89
CA VAL A 153 -10.94 7.14 9.11
C VAL A 153 -12.07 6.73 10.05
N VAL A 154 -13.22 7.36 9.88
CA VAL A 154 -14.43 7.16 10.66
C VAL A 154 -15.60 6.98 9.71
N ILE A 155 -16.52 6.08 10.06
CA ILE A 155 -17.85 6.02 9.44
C ILE A 155 -18.90 6.00 10.54
N GLN A 156 -19.63 7.11 10.70
CA GLN A 156 -20.66 7.23 11.72
C GLN A 156 -21.93 6.42 11.39
N GLY A 157 -22.51 5.81 12.43
CA GLY A 157 -23.72 5.01 12.33
C GLY A 157 -23.51 3.62 11.73
N ALA A 158 -24.60 2.90 11.51
CA ALA A 158 -24.58 1.51 11.04
C ALA A 158 -25.39 1.29 9.75
N GLN A 159 -25.73 2.35 9.02
CA GLN A 159 -26.52 2.25 7.79
C GLN A 159 -25.62 2.05 6.57
N ASN A 160 -26.12 1.32 5.58
CA ASN A 160 -25.56 1.30 4.24
C ASN A 160 -25.58 2.72 3.67
N GLY A 161 -24.50 3.14 3.02
CA GLY A 161 -24.40 4.47 2.47
C GLY A 161 -23.70 5.49 3.36
N SER A 162 -23.48 5.21 4.65
CA SER A 162 -22.79 6.16 5.53
C SER A 162 -21.38 6.48 4.99
N PRO A 163 -21.03 7.76 4.81
CA PRO A 163 -19.77 8.15 4.18
C PRO A 163 -18.57 7.95 5.11
N ALA A 164 -17.42 7.67 4.52
CA ALA A 164 -16.14 7.71 5.19
C ALA A 164 -15.53 9.11 5.15
N PHE A 165 -14.99 9.54 6.29
CA PHE A 165 -14.28 10.81 6.44
C PHE A 165 -13.23 10.67 7.53
N GLN A 166 -12.33 11.65 7.64
CA GLN A 166 -11.35 11.66 8.73
C GLN A 166 -11.84 12.46 9.94
N TYR A 167 -11.43 12.04 11.13
CA TYR A 167 -11.59 12.81 12.36
C TYR A 167 -10.38 12.63 13.27
N SER A 168 -10.18 13.52 14.24
CA SER A 168 -9.18 13.32 15.30
C SER A 168 -9.30 11.91 15.87
N CYS A 169 -8.18 11.17 15.84
CA CYS A 169 -8.10 9.86 16.46
C CYS A 169 -8.36 10.00 17.97
N THR A 170 -9.25 9.18 18.54
CA THR A 170 -9.49 9.17 19.99
C THR A 170 -9.00 7.86 20.61
N VAL A 171 -8.22 7.97 21.69
CA VAL A 171 -7.66 6.81 22.42
C VAL A 171 -8.69 6.06 23.27
N GLN A 172 -9.92 6.58 23.35
CA GLN A 172 -11.08 5.97 24.02
C GLN A 172 -12.24 5.71 23.04
N SER A 173 -11.89 5.27 21.83
CA SER A 173 -12.67 4.29 21.06
C SER A 173 -14.17 4.59 20.89
N TYR A 174 -14.51 5.53 20.00
CA TYR A 174 -15.76 5.33 19.27
C TYR A 174 -15.53 4.13 18.34
N ALA A 175 -16.40 3.12 18.46
CA ALA A 175 -16.26 1.85 17.73
C ALA A 175 -16.19 2.07 16.20
N ASP A 176 -16.68 3.22 15.73
CA ASP A 176 -16.73 3.64 14.34
C ASP A 176 -15.38 4.04 13.73
N GLN A 177 -14.33 4.18 14.55
CA GLN A 177 -12.94 4.42 14.10
C GLN A 177 -12.10 3.15 14.02
N TRP A 178 -12.63 2.01 14.46
CA TRP A 178 -11.91 0.73 14.48
C TRP A 178 -12.31 -0.16 13.32
N TRP A 179 -11.30 -0.89 12.83
CA TRP A 179 -11.42 -1.74 11.66
C TRP A 179 -10.81 -3.11 11.96
N TYR A 180 -11.36 -4.18 11.40
CA TYR A 180 -10.70 -5.48 11.34
C TYR A 180 -10.61 -5.94 9.89
N ASP A 181 -9.64 -6.81 9.60
CA ASP A 181 -9.44 -7.38 8.28
C ASP A 181 -9.46 -8.91 8.31
N ASP A 182 -9.79 -9.51 7.17
CA ASP A 182 -10.01 -10.95 7.04
C ASP A 182 -8.75 -11.81 7.16
N ARG A 183 -7.54 -11.24 7.19
CA ARG A 183 -6.31 -11.97 7.54
C ARG A 183 -6.24 -12.31 9.03
N VAL A 184 -7.08 -11.67 9.83
CA VAL A 184 -7.19 -11.89 11.26
C VAL A 184 -8.65 -12.29 11.53
N LEU A 185 -9.00 -13.54 11.22
CA LEU A 185 -10.35 -14.04 11.48
C LEU A 185 -10.67 -13.92 12.98
N PRO A 186 -11.83 -13.37 13.38
CA PRO A 186 -12.30 -13.53 14.74
C PRO A 186 -12.63 -15.01 14.94
N GLY A 187 -11.88 -15.67 15.83
CA GLY A 187 -12.19 -17.01 16.33
C GLY A 187 -13.40 -17.03 17.24
#